data_AF-B7FFG2-F1
#
_entry.id   AF-B7FFG2-F1
#
_cell.length_a   1.000
_cell.length_b   1.000
_cell.length_c   1.000
_cell.angle_alpha   90.00
_cell.angle_beta   90.00
_cell.angle_gamma   90.00
#
_symmetry.space_group_name_H-M   'P 1'
#
loop_
_entity.id
_entity.type
_entity.pdbx_description
1 polymer ?
#
loop_
_entity_poly.entity_id
_entity_poly.type
_entity_poly.pdbx_seq_one_letter_code
_entity_poly.pdbx_strand_id
1 'polypeptide(L)'
;MAPAAANNVGILALDIYFPPNCVQQEALEAHDGASKGKYTIGLGQDCMSFCSDVEDVISMSLTVVFTLLQKYEIDPKQIGRLEVGSETVIDKSKSIKSFLMQIFEKYGNTDIEGVDSTNACYGGTAALFNCVNWVESNSWDGRYGLVVCTDSAVYAEGPARPTGGAAAIAMLIGPDAPISFESKLRGSHMAHVYDFYKPDLASEYPVV
;
A
#
# COMPACT_ATOMS: atom_id res chain seq x y z
N MET A 1 31.90 10.40 -8.98
CA MET A 1 31.12 11.57 -9.41
C MET A 1 29.94 11.67 -8.48
N ALA A 2 29.61 12.85 -7.96
CA ALA A 2 28.33 13.02 -7.27
C ALA A 2 27.20 12.71 -8.26
N PRO A 3 26.13 12.01 -7.86
CA PRO A 3 24.97 11.83 -8.73
C PRO A 3 24.47 13.20 -9.19
N ALA A 4 23.96 13.26 -10.43
CA ALA A 4 23.29 14.47 -10.92
C ALA A 4 22.16 14.84 -9.95
N ALA A 5 21.89 16.14 -9.78
CA ALA A 5 20.81 16.58 -8.89
C ALA A 5 19.49 15.91 -9.30
N ALA A 6 18.82 15.28 -8.34
CA ALA A 6 17.53 14.63 -8.58
C ALA A 6 16.47 15.71 -8.82
N ASN A 7 16.15 15.96 -10.10
CA ASN A 7 15.12 16.92 -10.50
C ASN A 7 13.79 16.19 -10.74
N ASN A 8 12.68 16.88 -10.54
CA ASN A 8 11.32 16.36 -10.81
C ASN A 8 11.07 14.97 -10.21
N VAL A 9 11.48 14.77 -8.96
CA VAL A 9 11.30 13.49 -8.27
C VAL A 9 9.82 13.18 -8.10
N GLY A 10 9.43 11.95 -8.39
CA GLY A 10 8.06 11.49 -8.19
C GLY A 10 7.81 10.08 -8.70
N ILE A 11 6.56 9.80 -9.08
CA ILE A 11 6.12 8.45 -9.47
C ILE A 11 6.45 8.24 -10.96
N LEU A 12 7.34 7.28 -11.21
CA LEU A 12 7.77 6.84 -12.54
C LEU A 12 6.84 5.80 -13.14
N ALA A 13 6.41 4.85 -12.32
CA ALA A 13 5.57 3.72 -12.71
C ALA A 13 4.64 3.34 -11.56
N LEU A 14 3.47 2.79 -11.90
CA LEU A 14 2.46 2.36 -10.94
C LEU A 14 1.82 1.07 -11.44
N ASP A 15 1.64 0.10 -10.55
CA ASP A 15 0.83 -1.09 -10.81
C ASP A 15 -0.10 -1.36 -9.63
N ILE A 16 -1.18 -2.10 -9.89
CA ILE A 16 -2.22 -2.43 -8.92
C ILE A 16 -2.60 -3.90 -8.99
N TYR A 17 -2.82 -4.49 -7.82
CA TYR A 17 -3.42 -5.79 -7.65
C TYR A 17 -4.62 -5.67 -6.69
N PHE A 18 -5.71 -6.35 -7.01
CA PHE A 18 -6.79 -6.62 -6.07
C PHE A 18 -7.31 -8.04 -6.32
N PRO A 19 -7.81 -8.75 -5.28
CA PRO A 19 -8.34 -10.09 -5.43
C PRO A 19 -9.45 -10.15 -6.48
N PRO A 20 -9.49 -11.20 -7.33
CA PRO A 20 -10.56 -11.36 -8.32
C PRO A 20 -11.91 -11.72 -7.68
N ASN A 21 -11.89 -12.23 -6.44
CA ASN A 21 -13.10 -12.55 -5.69
C ASN A 21 -13.78 -11.26 -5.20
N CYS A 22 -15.08 -11.13 -5.48
CA CYS A 22 -15.85 -9.97 -5.11
C CYS A 22 -17.32 -10.30 -4.87
N VAL A 23 -17.99 -9.45 -4.08
CA VAL A 23 -19.44 -9.50 -3.85
C VAL A 23 -20.10 -8.23 -4.36
N GLN A 24 -21.21 -8.36 -5.09
CA GLN A 24 -22.01 -7.22 -5.56
C GLN A 24 -22.76 -6.61 -4.38
N GLN A 25 -22.70 -5.29 -4.23
CA GLN A 25 -23.29 -4.59 -3.09
C GLN A 25 -24.82 -4.69 -3.10
N GLU A 26 -25.47 -4.67 -4.27
CA GLU A 26 -26.92 -4.91 -4.37
C GLU A 26 -27.31 -6.31 -3.84
N ALA A 27 -26.50 -7.33 -4.11
CA ALA A 27 -26.72 -8.68 -3.59
C ALA A 27 -26.47 -8.73 -2.07
N LEU A 28 -25.47 -8.00 -1.57
CA LEU A 28 -25.17 -7.90 -0.14
C LEU A 28 -26.28 -7.13 0.61
N GLU A 29 -26.89 -6.11 0.01
CA GLU A 29 -28.06 -5.43 0.57
C GLU A 29 -29.20 -6.42 0.82
N ALA A 30 -29.51 -7.25 -0.18
CA ALA A 30 -30.56 -8.26 -0.08
C ALA A 30 -30.24 -9.32 0.98
N HIS A 31 -28.98 -9.77 1.04
CA HIS A 31 -28.51 -10.73 2.05
C HIS A 31 -28.65 -10.19 3.47
N ASP A 32 -28.25 -8.93 3.70
CA ASP A 32 -28.24 -8.31 5.03
C ASP A 32 -29.62 -7.81 5.47
N GLY A 33 -30.65 -7.91 4.61
CA GLY A 33 -31.97 -7.34 4.88
C GLY A 33 -31.96 -5.80 4.89
N ALA A 34 -30.99 -5.18 4.21
CA ALA A 34 -30.90 -3.74 4.07
C ALA A 34 -31.96 -3.22 3.07
N SER A 35 -32.37 -1.95 3.24
CA SER A 35 -33.22 -1.30 2.24
C SER A 35 -32.47 -1.15 0.92
N LYS A 36 -33.17 -1.35 -0.21
CA LYS A 36 -32.61 -1.15 -1.55
C LYS A 36 -31.92 0.22 -1.66
N GLY A 37 -30.69 0.23 -2.17
CA GLY A 37 -29.90 1.44 -2.32
C GLY A 37 -29.09 1.83 -1.09
N LYS A 38 -29.19 1.11 0.03
CA LYS A 38 -28.43 1.46 1.25
C LYS A 38 -26.92 1.47 1.01
N TYR A 39 -26.39 0.51 0.26
CA TYR A 39 -24.96 0.37 -0.03
C TYR A 39 -24.63 1.01 -1.39
N THR A 40 -25.41 0.70 -2.43
CA THR A 40 -25.17 1.20 -3.79
C THR A 40 -25.38 2.70 -3.95
N ILE A 41 -26.34 3.28 -3.22
CA ILE A 41 -26.61 4.74 -3.25
C ILE A 41 -26.09 5.40 -1.97
N GLY A 42 -26.40 4.83 -0.81
CA GLY A 42 -26.04 5.41 0.48
C GLY A 42 -24.53 5.45 0.74
N LEU A 43 -23.80 4.38 0.36
CA LEU A 43 -22.34 4.36 0.41
C LEU A 43 -21.70 4.69 -0.94
N GLY A 44 -22.46 4.61 -2.05
CA GLY A 44 -21.92 4.78 -3.40
C GLY A 44 -21.00 3.62 -3.82
N GLN A 45 -21.22 2.42 -3.28
CA GLN A 45 -20.38 1.24 -3.52
C GLN A 45 -21.10 0.22 -4.40
N ASP A 46 -20.47 -0.23 -5.48
CA ASP A 46 -21.05 -1.21 -6.40
C ASP A 46 -20.61 -2.65 -6.11
N CYS A 47 -19.33 -2.85 -5.79
CA CYS A 47 -18.76 -4.16 -5.57
C CYS A 47 -17.61 -4.09 -4.56
N MET A 48 -17.47 -5.13 -3.74
CA MET A 48 -16.44 -5.23 -2.71
C MET A 48 -15.55 -6.44 -2.97
N SER A 49 -14.26 -6.21 -3.25
CA SER A 49 -13.25 -7.26 -3.35
C SER A 49 -12.84 -7.76 -1.96
N PHE A 50 -12.48 -9.03 -1.84
CA PHE A 50 -12.00 -9.60 -0.59
C PHE A 50 -11.00 -10.72 -0.86
N CYS A 51 -10.04 -10.89 0.06
CA CYS A 51 -9.12 -12.04 0.02
C CYS A 51 -9.86 -13.32 0.41
N SER A 52 -9.63 -14.41 -0.33
CA SER A 52 -9.94 -15.75 0.18
C SER A 52 -8.78 -16.27 1.03
N ASP A 53 -8.87 -17.52 1.46
CA ASP A 53 -7.83 -18.25 2.20
C ASP A 53 -6.48 -18.43 1.47
N VAL A 54 -6.37 -18.05 0.19
CA VAL A 54 -5.13 -18.14 -0.59
C VAL A 54 -4.48 -16.77 -0.87
N GLU A 55 -5.07 -15.69 -0.36
CA GLU A 55 -4.60 -14.33 -0.57
C GLU A 55 -4.44 -13.58 0.76
N ASP A 56 -3.37 -12.80 0.88
CA ASP A 56 -3.13 -11.92 2.02
C ASP A 56 -2.33 -10.69 1.57
N VAL A 57 -2.06 -9.75 2.48
CA VAL A 57 -1.29 -8.53 2.14
C VAL A 57 0.13 -8.82 1.67
N ILE A 58 0.73 -9.95 2.04
CA ILE A 58 2.06 -10.36 1.59
C ILE A 58 1.96 -10.87 0.15
N SER A 59 1.02 -11.76 -0.16
CA SER A 59 0.86 -12.32 -1.50
C SER A 59 0.39 -11.27 -2.51
N MET A 60 -0.51 -10.37 -2.12
CA MET A 60 -0.88 -9.20 -2.94
C MET A 60 0.34 -8.32 -3.23
N SER A 61 1.15 -8.03 -2.20
CA SER A 61 2.37 -7.22 -2.35
C SER A 61 3.42 -7.87 -3.25
N LEU A 62 3.64 -9.18 -3.09
CA LEU A 62 4.55 -9.94 -3.94
C LEU A 62 4.09 -9.91 -5.41
N THR A 63 2.78 -10.08 -5.64
CA THR A 63 2.19 -10.02 -6.98
C THR A 63 2.37 -8.63 -7.60
N VAL A 64 2.01 -7.56 -6.90
CA VAL A 64 2.06 -6.20 -7.47
C VAL A 64 3.49 -5.74 -7.71
N VAL A 65 4.45 -6.08 -6.83
CA VAL A 65 5.87 -5.76 -7.06
C VAL A 65 6.40 -6.54 -8.25
N PHE A 66 6.14 -7.85 -8.33
CA PHE A 66 6.61 -8.68 -9.43
C PHE A 66 6.06 -8.17 -10.78
N THR A 67 4.76 -7.87 -10.83
CA THR A 67 4.11 -7.40 -12.06
C THR A 67 4.56 -6.00 -12.47
N LEU A 68 4.81 -5.08 -11.52
CA LEU A 68 5.41 -3.78 -11.82
C LEU A 68 6.80 -3.94 -12.44
N LEU A 69 7.69 -4.70 -11.79
CA LEU A 69 9.07 -4.90 -12.28
C LEU A 69 9.07 -5.53 -13.68
N GLN A 70 8.17 -6.48 -13.92
CA GLN A 70 8.04 -7.14 -15.22
C GLN A 70 7.47 -6.21 -16.31
N LYS A 71 6.36 -5.53 -16.06
CA LYS A 71 5.66 -4.70 -17.06
C LYS A 71 6.49 -3.49 -17.49
N TYR A 72 7.27 -2.93 -16.56
CA TYR A 72 8.11 -1.76 -16.81
C TYR A 72 9.58 -2.12 -17.05
N GLU A 73 9.90 -3.42 -17.18
CA GLU A 73 11.25 -3.93 -17.48
C GLU A 73 12.34 -3.41 -16.53
N ILE A 74 12.01 -3.30 -15.24
CA ILE A 74 12.91 -2.77 -14.21
C ILE A 74 13.81 -3.90 -13.69
N ASP A 75 15.13 -3.73 -13.81
CA ASP A 75 16.10 -4.63 -13.17
C ASP A 75 15.96 -4.55 -11.64
N PRO A 76 15.65 -5.66 -10.94
CA PRO A 76 15.52 -5.67 -9.47
C PRO A 76 16.78 -5.16 -8.73
N LYS A 77 17.96 -5.18 -9.36
CA LYS A 77 19.20 -4.60 -8.81
C LYS A 77 19.19 -3.07 -8.77
N GLN A 78 18.29 -2.42 -9.52
CA GLN A 78 18.11 -0.96 -9.54
C GLN A 78 17.18 -0.45 -8.44
N ILE A 79 16.73 -1.30 -7.51
CA ILE A 79 15.98 -0.85 -6.33
C ILE A 79 16.97 -0.63 -5.18
N GLY A 80 17.01 0.59 -4.63
CA GLY A 80 17.86 0.98 -3.50
C GLY A 80 17.11 1.23 -2.20
N ARG A 81 15.80 1.47 -2.29
CA ARG A 81 14.92 1.61 -1.14
C ARG A 81 13.57 0.97 -1.40
N LEU A 82 13.08 0.21 -0.43
CA LEU A 82 11.77 -0.44 -0.45
C LEU A 82 11.05 -0.19 0.87
N GLU A 83 9.91 0.49 0.82
CA GLU A 83 9.06 0.74 1.99
C GLU A 83 7.63 0.27 1.75
N VAL A 84 7.00 -0.20 2.83
CA VAL A 84 5.61 -0.66 2.81
C VAL A 84 4.77 0.22 3.71
N GLY A 85 3.62 0.67 3.22
CA GLY A 85 2.56 1.26 4.01
C GLY A 85 1.43 0.25 4.20
N SER A 86 1.10 -0.07 5.46
CA SER A 86 0.00 -0.96 5.79
C SER A 86 -0.50 -0.72 7.21
N GLU A 87 -1.78 -1.01 7.43
CA GLU A 87 -2.39 -1.17 8.75
C GLU A 87 -2.84 -2.61 9.04
N THR A 88 -2.52 -3.54 8.15
CA THR A 88 -2.79 -4.98 8.28
C THR A 88 -1.56 -5.68 8.87
N VAL A 89 -1.57 -5.88 10.20
CA VAL A 89 -0.44 -6.43 10.94
C VAL A 89 -0.47 -7.96 10.93
N ILE A 90 0.45 -8.58 10.18
CA ILE A 90 0.65 -10.05 10.18
C ILE A 90 1.59 -10.49 11.31
N ASP A 91 2.62 -9.69 11.60
CA ASP A 91 3.56 -9.92 12.68
C ASP A 91 3.89 -8.59 13.37
N LYS A 92 4.08 -8.63 14.69
CA LYS A 92 4.31 -7.44 15.53
C LYS A 92 5.75 -6.92 15.47
N SER A 93 6.64 -7.61 14.78
CA SER A 93 8.07 -7.32 14.69
C SER A 93 8.59 -7.48 13.26
N LYS A 94 8.24 -8.57 12.59
CA LYS A 94 8.65 -8.86 11.21
C LYS A 94 7.81 -8.05 10.22
N SER A 95 8.45 -7.08 9.58
CA SER A 95 7.83 -6.22 8.56
C SER A 95 7.42 -6.98 7.30
N ILE A 96 6.35 -6.53 6.64
CA ILE A 96 5.96 -6.95 5.28
C ILE A 96 7.13 -6.71 4.32
N LYS A 97 7.83 -5.58 4.44
CA LYS A 97 9.06 -5.29 3.66
C LYS A 97 10.03 -6.47 3.67
N SER A 98 10.24 -7.11 4.82
CA SER A 98 11.17 -8.23 4.94
C SER A 98 10.70 -9.50 4.23
N PHE A 99 9.40 -9.70 4.02
CA PHE A 99 8.89 -10.77 3.16
C PHE A 99 9.18 -10.46 1.69
N LEU A 100 9.05 -9.20 1.26
CA LEU A 100 9.29 -8.79 -0.13
C LEU A 100 10.75 -8.93 -0.57
N MET A 101 11.70 -8.93 0.37
CA MET A 101 13.11 -9.17 0.07
C MET A 101 13.37 -10.49 -0.68
N GLN A 102 12.50 -11.49 -0.54
CA GLN A 102 12.61 -12.76 -1.28
C GLN A 102 12.59 -12.58 -2.82
N ILE A 103 12.04 -11.46 -3.32
CA ILE A 103 12.11 -11.11 -4.75
C ILE A 103 13.55 -10.75 -5.12
N PHE A 104 14.19 -9.91 -4.30
CA PHE A 104 15.48 -9.29 -4.58
C PHE A 104 16.68 -10.17 -4.24
N GLU A 105 16.54 -11.05 -3.24
CA GLU A 105 17.54 -12.06 -2.87
C GLU A 105 17.95 -12.94 -4.05
N LYS A 106 16.98 -13.31 -4.91
CA LYS A 106 17.23 -14.08 -6.14
C LYS A 106 18.17 -13.40 -7.12
N TYR A 107 18.26 -12.07 -7.06
CA TYR A 107 19.12 -11.25 -7.91
C TYR A 107 20.39 -10.79 -7.17
N GLY A 108 20.58 -11.20 -5.91
CA GLY A 108 21.71 -10.79 -5.07
C GLY A 108 21.66 -9.33 -4.62
N ASN A 109 20.49 -8.68 -4.67
CA ASN A 109 20.31 -7.31 -4.19
C ASN A 109 19.72 -7.32 -2.77
N THR A 110 20.60 -7.22 -1.77
CA THR A 110 20.21 -7.22 -0.35
C THR A 110 20.42 -5.88 0.35
N ASP A 111 21.16 -4.97 -0.28
CA ASP A 111 21.41 -3.61 0.21
C ASP A 111 20.28 -2.68 -0.26
N ILE A 112 19.14 -2.78 0.43
CA ILE A 112 17.91 -2.04 0.15
C ILE A 112 17.37 -1.43 1.44
N GLU A 113 17.37 -0.10 1.55
CA GLU A 113 16.83 0.64 2.70
C GLU A 113 15.30 0.45 2.86
N GLY A 114 14.75 0.96 3.97
CA GLY A 114 13.30 1.02 4.21
C GLY A 114 12.73 -0.14 5.03
N VAL A 115 11.56 0.08 5.62
CA VAL A 115 10.78 -0.85 6.47
C VAL A 115 9.29 -0.54 6.30
N ASP A 116 8.44 -1.02 7.20
CA ASP A 116 7.01 -0.68 7.20
C ASP A 116 6.76 0.66 7.91
N SER A 117 5.78 1.42 7.40
CA SER A 117 5.25 2.66 7.97
C SER A 117 3.76 2.52 8.24
N THR A 118 3.31 2.86 9.45
CA THR A 118 1.93 2.61 9.90
C THR A 118 1.32 3.81 10.59
N ASN A 119 0.13 4.22 10.12
CA ASN A 119 -0.86 4.99 10.87
C ASN A 119 -2.22 4.89 10.13
N ALA A 120 -2.99 3.82 10.38
CA ALA A 120 -4.21 3.51 9.61
C ALA A 120 -3.95 3.62 8.09
N CYS A 121 -4.92 4.09 7.32
CA CYS A 121 -4.81 4.32 5.87
C CYS A 121 -3.65 5.26 5.43
N TYR A 122 -3.00 5.98 6.35
CA TYR A 122 -1.95 6.97 6.00
C TYR A 122 -0.58 6.35 5.72
N GLY A 123 -0.34 5.10 6.13
CA GLY A 123 0.98 4.44 6.05
C GLY A 123 1.62 4.49 4.65
N GLY A 124 0.82 4.30 3.60
CA GLY A 124 1.28 4.37 2.20
C GLY A 124 1.79 5.76 1.79
N THR A 125 1.11 6.82 2.25
CA THR A 125 1.53 8.20 2.00
C THR A 125 2.83 8.52 2.75
N ALA A 126 2.97 8.03 3.98
CA ALA A 126 4.21 8.19 4.76
C ALA A 126 5.40 7.53 4.05
N ALA A 127 5.26 6.28 3.61
CA ALA A 127 6.28 5.56 2.85
C ALA A 127 6.64 6.27 1.53
N LEU A 128 5.64 6.82 0.84
CA LEU A 128 5.83 7.62 -0.38
C LEU A 128 6.68 8.86 -0.13
N PHE A 129 6.36 9.65 0.91
CA PHE A 129 7.17 10.81 1.28
C PHE A 129 8.58 10.43 1.71
N ASN A 130 8.75 9.33 2.44
CA ASN A 130 10.07 8.86 2.84
C ASN A 130 10.93 8.51 1.61
N CYS A 131 10.36 7.83 0.60
CA CYS A 131 11.07 7.51 -0.63
C CYS A 131 11.42 8.74 -1.46
N VAL A 132 10.49 9.70 -1.61
CA VAL A 132 10.78 10.97 -2.30
C VAL A 132 11.91 11.72 -1.60
N ASN A 133 11.83 11.88 -0.28
CA ASN A 133 12.88 12.53 0.52
C ASN A 133 14.22 11.79 0.41
N TRP A 134 14.21 10.46 0.35
CA TRP A 134 15.42 9.65 0.18
C TRP A 134 16.08 9.90 -1.19
N VAL A 135 15.31 9.92 -2.28
CA VAL A 135 15.84 10.24 -3.63
C VAL A 135 16.43 11.66 -3.68
N GLU A 136 15.83 12.61 -2.96
CA GLU A 136 16.34 13.99 -2.88
C GLU A 136 17.51 14.16 -1.89
N SER A 137 17.87 13.13 -1.13
CA SER A 137 18.86 13.22 -0.06
C SER A 137 20.30 13.03 -0.54
N ASN A 138 21.27 13.44 0.30
CA ASN A 138 22.69 13.16 0.08
C ASN A 138 23.05 11.66 0.21
N SER A 139 22.15 10.85 0.78
CA SER A 139 22.34 9.39 0.91
C SER A 139 21.83 8.63 -0.32
N TRP A 140 21.21 9.31 -1.29
CA TRP A 140 20.74 8.68 -2.51
C TRP A 140 21.91 8.09 -3.30
N ASP A 141 21.76 6.83 -3.70
CA ASP A 141 22.80 6.05 -4.38
C ASP A 141 22.58 5.95 -5.90
N GLY A 142 21.58 6.67 -6.42
CA GLY A 142 21.21 6.66 -7.84
C GLY A 142 20.17 5.61 -8.23
N ARG A 143 19.78 4.71 -7.32
CA ARG A 143 18.77 3.66 -7.57
C ARG A 143 17.35 4.16 -7.32
N TYR A 144 16.36 3.40 -7.78
CA TYR A 144 14.94 3.71 -7.57
C TYR A 144 14.50 3.43 -6.13
N GLY A 145 13.54 4.23 -5.68
CA GLY A 145 12.69 3.88 -4.55
C GLY A 145 11.51 3.04 -5.02
N LEU A 146 11.03 2.13 -4.19
CA LEU A 146 9.84 1.34 -4.43
C LEU A 146 8.94 1.42 -3.20
N VAL A 147 7.71 1.88 -3.40
CA VAL A 147 6.71 2.02 -2.34
C VAL A 147 5.60 1.01 -2.60
N VAL A 148 5.20 0.27 -1.56
CA VAL A 148 4.07 -0.64 -1.63
C VAL A 148 3.02 -0.22 -0.61
N CYS A 149 1.80 0.03 -1.06
CA CYS A 149 0.64 0.22 -0.18
C CYS A 149 -0.19 -1.06 -0.23
N THR A 150 -0.44 -1.72 0.89
CA THR A 150 -1.17 -3.00 0.89
C THR A 150 -2.05 -3.11 2.12
N ASP A 151 -3.33 -3.47 1.93
CA ASP A 151 -4.25 -3.71 3.04
C ASP A 151 -5.37 -4.68 2.66
N SER A 152 -5.85 -5.40 3.67
CA SER A 152 -7.10 -6.16 3.61
C SER A 152 -7.99 -5.67 4.74
N ALA A 153 -8.99 -4.85 4.40
CA ALA A 153 -9.93 -4.27 5.35
C ALA A 153 -11.09 -5.25 5.60
N VAL A 154 -11.02 -5.94 6.75
CA VAL A 154 -12.03 -6.90 7.20
C VAL A 154 -12.75 -6.32 8.42
N TYR A 155 -14.08 -6.43 8.44
CA TYR A 155 -14.92 -5.92 9.51
C TYR A 155 -15.84 -7.01 10.05
N ALA A 156 -16.16 -6.91 11.34
CA ALA A 156 -17.10 -7.80 12.00
C ALA A 156 -18.49 -7.73 11.34
N GLU A 157 -19.36 -8.67 11.70
CA GLU A 157 -20.77 -8.53 11.38
C GLU A 157 -21.32 -7.20 11.89
N GLY A 158 -22.05 -6.48 11.03
CA GLY A 158 -22.59 -5.17 11.37
C GLY A 158 -22.46 -4.17 10.23
N PRO A 159 -22.72 -2.88 10.51
CA PRO A 159 -22.88 -1.85 9.49
C PRO A 159 -21.59 -1.47 8.76
N ALA A 160 -20.41 -1.82 9.28
CA ALA A 160 -19.12 -1.57 8.65
C ALA A 160 -18.70 -2.67 7.66
N ARG A 161 -19.30 -3.87 7.71
CA ARG A 161 -18.95 -4.97 6.80
C ARG A 161 -19.02 -4.59 5.31
N PRO A 162 -20.01 -3.81 4.83
CA PRO A 162 -20.09 -3.41 3.43
C PRO A 162 -19.02 -2.40 2.99
N THR A 163 -18.17 -1.90 3.90
CA THR A 163 -17.09 -0.93 3.60
C THR A 163 -15.70 -1.56 3.61
N GLY A 164 -15.61 -2.89 3.56
CA GLY A 164 -14.36 -3.63 3.39
C GLY A 164 -13.74 -3.47 2.01
N GLY A 165 -12.63 -4.17 1.80
CA GLY A 165 -11.91 -4.15 0.53
C GLY A 165 -10.51 -4.71 0.70
N ALA A 166 -9.90 -5.17 -0.39
CA ALA A 166 -8.50 -5.62 -0.39
C ALA A 166 -7.80 -5.23 -1.69
N ALA A 167 -6.59 -4.68 -1.55
CA ALA A 167 -5.73 -4.33 -2.68
C ALA A 167 -4.27 -4.11 -2.25
N ALA A 168 -3.38 -4.17 -3.23
CA ALA A 168 -2.02 -3.65 -3.12
C ALA A 168 -1.66 -2.79 -4.34
N ILE A 169 -0.89 -1.74 -4.12
CA ILE A 169 -0.37 -0.83 -5.15
C ILE A 169 1.14 -0.76 -4.98
N ALA A 170 1.89 -0.85 -6.09
CA ALA A 170 3.32 -0.55 -6.11
C ALA A 170 3.59 0.72 -6.91
N MET A 171 4.49 1.57 -6.41
CA MET A 171 4.90 2.81 -7.05
C MET A 171 6.42 2.87 -7.12
N LEU A 172 6.96 3.03 -8.34
CA LEU A 172 8.38 3.26 -8.55
C LEU A 172 8.69 4.75 -8.46
N ILE A 173 9.69 5.12 -7.66
CA ILE A 173 10.04 6.51 -7.34
C ILE A 173 11.44 6.83 -7.87
N GLY A 174 11.58 7.97 -8.52
CA GLY A 174 12.86 8.46 -9.03
C GLY A 174 12.77 9.85 -9.65
N PRO A 175 13.90 10.38 -10.17
CA PRO A 175 13.96 11.68 -10.85
C PRO A 175 13.27 11.64 -12.22
N ASP A 176 13.01 12.82 -12.78
CA ASP A 176 12.43 13.02 -14.12
C ASP A 176 11.08 12.28 -14.30
N ALA A 177 10.29 12.24 -13.23
CA ALA A 177 9.03 11.51 -13.19
C ALA A 177 7.92 12.22 -13.99
N PRO A 178 7.04 11.47 -14.69
CA PRO A 178 5.85 12.01 -15.32
C PRO A 178 4.82 12.53 -14.31
N ILE A 179 4.91 12.06 -13.06
CA ILE A 179 4.09 12.53 -11.93
C ILE A 179 5.06 13.06 -10.87
N SER A 180 5.55 14.29 -11.06
CA SER A 180 6.49 14.96 -10.15
C SER A 180 5.80 15.57 -8.93
N PHE A 181 6.47 15.58 -7.78
CA PHE A 181 5.96 16.26 -6.59
C PHE A 181 6.21 17.77 -6.62
N GLU A 182 5.19 18.53 -6.26
CA GLU A 182 5.35 19.95 -5.92
C GLU A 182 5.77 20.08 -4.45
N SER A 183 7.07 19.96 -4.18
CA SER A 183 7.61 19.68 -2.83
C SER A 183 7.17 20.65 -1.72
N LYS A 184 6.78 21.88 -2.07
CA LYS A 184 6.30 22.91 -1.13
C LYS A 184 4.77 23.03 -1.04
N LEU A 185 4.01 22.43 -1.96
CA LEU A 185 2.55 22.49 -1.96
C LEU A 185 1.96 21.32 -1.17
N ARG A 186 2.12 21.37 0.16
CA ARG A 186 1.56 20.38 1.08
C ARG A 186 1.11 21.02 2.39
N GLY A 187 0.08 20.42 2.99
CA GLY A 187 -0.38 20.72 4.35
C GLY A 187 -0.64 19.41 5.09
N SER A 188 -0.25 19.35 6.37
CA SER A 188 -0.44 18.17 7.21
C SER A 188 -1.19 18.54 8.49
N HIS A 189 -2.08 17.66 8.93
CA HIS A 189 -2.75 17.75 10.22
C HIS A 189 -2.65 16.39 10.91
N MET A 190 -2.18 16.39 12.16
CA MET A 190 -2.09 15.20 12.99
C MET A 190 -2.62 15.56 14.37
N ALA A 191 -3.49 14.72 14.91
CA ALA A 191 -4.13 14.94 16.20
C ALA A 191 -4.22 13.61 16.96
N HIS A 192 -4.19 13.69 18.29
CA HIS A 192 -4.49 12.54 19.14
C HIS A 192 -6.02 12.42 19.28
N VAL A 193 -6.59 11.35 18.74
CA VAL A 193 -8.02 11.04 18.77
C VAL A 193 -8.22 9.51 18.86
N TYR A 194 -9.44 9.09 19.24
CA TYR A 194 -9.89 7.70 19.27
C TYR A 194 -11.17 7.57 18.42
N ASP A 195 -11.05 7.87 17.14
CA ASP A 195 -12.11 7.80 16.13
C ASP A 195 -12.17 6.45 15.43
N PHE A 196 -11.00 5.87 15.11
CA PHE A 196 -10.88 4.52 14.55
C PHE A 196 -9.55 3.91 14.98
N TYR A 197 -9.56 2.77 15.67
CA TYR A 197 -8.34 2.13 16.15
C TYR A 197 -8.52 0.62 16.39
N LYS A 198 -7.40 -0.13 16.38
CA LYS A 198 -7.39 -1.60 16.57
C LYS A 198 -6.67 -1.97 17.87
N PRO A 199 -7.32 -1.82 19.04
CA PRO A 199 -6.67 -2.06 20.34
C PRO A 199 -6.60 -3.56 20.70
N ASP A 200 -7.45 -4.39 20.11
CA ASP A 200 -7.48 -5.84 20.37
C ASP A 200 -6.54 -6.57 19.41
N LEU A 201 -5.42 -7.04 19.95
CA LEU A 201 -4.37 -7.72 19.18
C LEU A 201 -4.77 -9.12 18.69
N ALA A 202 -5.86 -9.69 19.20
CA ALA A 202 -6.34 -11.01 18.80
C ALA A 202 -7.43 -10.95 17.72
N SER A 203 -7.90 -9.75 17.39
CA SER A 203 -8.98 -9.50 16.44
C SER A 203 -8.47 -8.66 15.27
N GLU A 204 -8.95 -8.96 14.07
CA GLU A 204 -8.70 -8.13 12.89
C GLU A 204 -9.60 -6.88 12.86
N TYR A 205 -10.68 -6.88 13.65
CA TYR A 205 -11.72 -5.88 13.60
C TYR A 205 -11.37 -4.62 14.43
N PRO A 206 -11.66 -3.43 13.89
CA PRO A 206 -11.43 -2.16 14.58
C PRO A 206 -12.54 -1.84 15.59
N VAL A 207 -12.22 -0.91 16.50
CA VAL A 207 -13.18 -0.10 17.25
C VAL A 207 -13.43 1.18 16.43
N VAL A 208 -14.71 1.46 16.18
CA VAL A 208 -15.22 2.59 15.37
C VAL A 208 -16.28 3.35 16.15
#